data_AF-A0A653P139-F1
#
_entry.id   AF-A0A653P139-F1
#
_cell.length_a   1.000
_cell.length_b   1.000
_cell.length_c   1.000
_cell.angle_alpha   90.00
_cell.angle_beta   90.00
_cell.angle_gamma   90.00
#
_symmetry.space_group_name_H-M   'P 1'
#
loop_
_entity.id
_entity.type
_entity.pdbx_description
1 polymer ?
#
loop_
_entity_poly.entity_id
_entity_poly.type
_entity_poly.pdbx_seq_one_letter_code
_entity_poly.pdbx_strand_id
1 'polypeptide(L)' 'MTPGDVITIFERLNVEGRADVPLDETVAGFAAWLAGAWDYLPDDDIALLTSVGATLWREGLAGWQK' A
#
# COMPACT_ATOMS: atom_id res chain seq x y z
N MET A 1 19.32 5.70 1.48
CA MET A 1 17.86 5.63 1.36
C MET A 1 17.27 6.24 2.61
N THR A 2 16.63 7.40 2.47
CA THR A 2 15.91 8.12 3.54
C THR A 2 14.40 8.05 3.27
N PRO A 3 13.53 8.35 4.26
CA PRO A 3 12.10 8.49 3.99
C PRO A 3 11.79 9.47 2.86
N GLY A 4 12.56 10.57 2.75
CA GLY A 4 12.40 11.55 1.66
C GLY A 4 12.78 10.99 0.28
N ASP A 5 13.81 10.16 0.20
CA ASP A 5 14.19 9.48 -1.04
C ASP A 5 13.07 8.55 -1.52
N VAL A 6 12.43 7.82 -0.58
CA VAL A 6 11.33 6.90 -0.88
C VAL A 6 10.08 7.66 -1.35
N ILE A 7 9.73 8.78 -0.70
CA ILE A 7 8.63 9.65 -1.15
C ILE A 7 8.89 10.17 -2.57
N THR A 8 10.11 10.61 -2.85
CA THR A 8 10.49 11.09 -4.20
C THR A 8 10.30 9.99 -5.25
N ILE A 9 10.57 8.73 -4.91
CA ILE A 9 10.30 7.60 -5.80
C ILE A 9 8.79 7.43 -6.04
N PHE A 10 7.95 7.51 -5.00
CA PHE A 10 6.51 7.42 -5.15
C PHE A 10 5.95 8.50 -6.07
N GLU A 11 6.35 9.75 -5.85
CA GLU A 11 5.96 10.89 -6.68
C GLU A 11 6.36 10.67 -8.14
N ARG A 12 7.58 10.20 -8.36
CA ARG A 12 8.10 9.93 -9.70
C ARG A 12 7.32 8.82 -10.41
N LEU A 13 7.05 7.70 -9.73
CA LEU A 13 6.25 6.61 -10.30
C LEU A 13 4.84 7.07 -10.67
N ASN A 14 4.23 7.92 -9.85
CA ASN A 14 2.92 8.51 -10.11
C ASN A 14 2.96 9.45 -11.33
N VAL A 15 3.91 10.38 -11.40
CA VAL A 15 4.07 11.32 -12.53
C VAL A 15 4.40 10.60 -13.83
N GLU A 16 5.20 9.52 -13.77
CA GLU A 16 5.53 8.69 -14.93
C GLU A 16 4.36 7.80 -15.39
N GLY A 17 3.22 7.79 -14.69
CA GLY A 17 2.07 6.94 -15.01
C GLY A 17 2.34 5.45 -14.79
N ARG A 18 3.33 5.11 -13.95
CA ARG A 18 3.71 3.72 -13.63
C ARG A 18 2.97 3.16 -12.41
N ALA A 19 2.07 3.95 -11.85
CA ALA A 19 1.07 3.55 -10.87
C ALA A 19 -0.29 3.46 -11.56
N ASP A 20 -0.35 2.71 -12.68
CA ASP A 20 -1.53 2.54 -13.54
C ASP A 20 -2.50 1.46 -13.04
N VAL A 21 -2.09 0.66 -12.05
CA VAL A 21 -2.92 -0.38 -11.44
C VAL A 21 -4.11 0.27 -10.70
N PRO A 22 -5.35 -0.17 -10.94
CA PRO A 22 -6.52 0.27 -10.21
C PRO A 22 -6.34 0.16 -8.69
N LEU A 23 -6.97 1.07 -7.95
CA LEU A 23 -6.78 1.17 -6.50
C LEU A 23 -7.35 -0.05 -5.76
N ASP A 24 -8.47 -0.60 -6.21
CA ASP A 24 -9.06 -1.84 -5.69
C ASP A 24 -8.14 -3.05 -5.94
N GLU A 25 -7.59 -3.16 -7.14
CA GLU A 25 -6.61 -4.19 -7.49
C GLU A 25 -5.32 -4.06 -6.67
N THR A 26 -4.84 -2.83 -6.47
CA THR A 26 -3.65 -2.55 -5.64
C THR A 26 -3.88 -2.97 -4.19
N VAL A 27 -5.04 -2.63 -3.62
CA VAL A 27 -5.38 -3.00 -2.24
C VAL A 27 -5.54 -4.52 -2.09
N ALA A 28 -6.20 -5.19 -3.04
CA ALA A 28 -6.34 -6.64 -3.06
C ALA A 28 -4.98 -7.35 -3.20
N GLY A 29 -4.12 -6.86 -4.10
CA GLY A 29 -2.77 -7.39 -4.29
C GLY A 29 -1.89 -7.23 -3.05
N PHE A 30 -1.95 -6.07 -2.38
CA PHE A 30 -1.26 -5.84 -1.11
C PHE A 30 -1.74 -6.81 -0.02
N ALA A 31 -3.05 -7.00 0.12
CA ALA A 31 -3.61 -7.94 1.10
C ALA A 31 -3.19 -9.39 0.82
N ALA A 32 -3.21 -9.82 -0.45
CA ALA A 32 -2.77 -11.15 -0.85
C ALA A 32 -1.28 -11.37 -0.57
N TRP A 33 -0.44 -10.37 -0.89
CA TRP A 33 0.99 -10.40 -0.56
C TRP A 33 1.22 -10.48 0.95
N LEU A 34 0.54 -9.63 1.75
CA LEU A 34 0.70 -9.60 3.20
C LEU A 34 0.25 -10.92 3.85
N ALA A 35 -0.83 -11.53 3.36
CA ALA A 35 -1.29 -12.83 3.83
C ALA A 35 -0.28 -13.94 3.51
N GLY A 36 0.28 -13.95 2.30
CA GLY A 36 1.39 -14.85 1.97
C GLY A 36 2.65 -14.57 2.78
N ALA A 37 2.76 -13.33 3.31
CA ALA A 37 3.88 -12.86 4.08
C ALA A 37 3.84 -13.06 5.58
N TRP A 38 2.68 -13.44 6.07
CA TRP A 38 2.34 -13.29 7.47
C TRP A 38 3.34 -13.98 8.40
N ASP A 39 3.66 -15.25 8.12
CA ASP A 39 4.46 -16.08 9.02
C ASP A 39 5.95 -15.74 9.06
N TYR A 40 6.44 -14.90 8.14
CA TYR A 40 7.85 -14.52 8.06
C TYR A 40 8.14 -13.07 8.44
N LEU A 41 7.12 -12.30 8.81
CA LEU A 41 7.26 -10.92 9.23
C LEU A 41 7.31 -10.82 10.77
N PRO A 42 8.16 -9.94 11.34
CA PRO A 42 8.06 -9.56 12.74
C PRO A 42 6.70 -8.93 13.06
N ASP A 43 6.23 -9.10 14.30
CA ASP A 43 4.93 -8.56 14.76
C ASP A 43 4.80 -7.03 14.54
N ASP A 44 5.88 -6.27 14.75
CA ASP A 44 5.90 -4.82 14.54
C ASP A 44 5.69 -4.46 13.05
N ASP A 45 6.29 -5.23 12.14
CA ASP A 45 6.14 -5.04 10.70
C ASP A 45 4.72 -5.42 10.25
N ILE A 46 4.17 -6.52 10.80
CA ILE A 46 2.77 -6.93 10.57
C ILE A 46 1.82 -5.82 11.00
N ALA A 47 2.02 -5.25 12.20
CA ALA A 47 1.18 -4.17 12.72
C ALA A 47 1.24 -2.92 11.84
N LEU A 48 2.44 -2.51 11.41
CA LEU A 48 2.64 -1.38 10.51
C LEU A 48 1.95 -1.62 9.16
N LEU A 49 2.23 -2.74 8.50
CA LEU A 49 1.71 -3.07 7.17
C LEU A 49 0.19 -3.24 7.18
N THR A 50 -0.36 -3.84 8.24
CA THR A 50 -1.82 -3.94 8.42
C THR A 50 -2.45 -2.55 8.57
N SER A 51 -1.83 -1.63 9.33
CA SER A 51 -2.29 -0.24 9.48
C SER A 51 -2.27 0.54 8.15
N VAL A 52 -1.22 0.34 7.34
CA VAL A 52 -1.12 0.90 5.99
C VAL A 52 -2.26 0.38 5.11
N GLY A 53 -2.47 -0.94 5.05
CA GLY A 53 -3.54 -1.56 4.26
C GLY A 53 -4.93 -1.08 4.67
N ALA A 54 -5.20 -0.98 5.97
CA ALA A 54 -6.46 -0.46 6.49
C ALA A 54 -6.70 1.02 6.10
N THR A 55 -5.64 1.83 6.12
CA THR A 55 -5.71 3.24 5.69
C THR A 55 -5.98 3.35 4.19
N LEU A 56 -5.29 2.55 3.35
CA LEU A 56 -5.52 2.51 1.91
C LEU A 56 -6.96 2.10 1.58
N TRP A 57 -7.51 1.09 2.26
CA TRP A 57 -8.92 0.70 2.10
C TRP A 57 -9.89 1.84 2.44
N ARG A 58 -9.69 2.50 3.59
CA ARG A 58 -10.58 3.56 4.06
C ARG A 58 -10.54 4.79 3.15
N GLU A 59 -9.36 5.33 2.89
CA GLU A 59 -9.24 6.55 2.08
C GLU A 59 -9.49 6.27 0.60
N GLY A 60 -9.07 5.09 0.13
CA GLY A 60 -9.06 4.73 -1.27
C GLY A 60 -10.34 4.11 -1.80
N LEU A 61 -11.08 3.34 -1.00
CA LEU A 61 -12.27 2.62 -1.48
C LEU A 61 -13.54 3.05 -0.75
N ALA A 62 -13.47 3.29 0.56
CA ALA A 62 -14.64 3.77 1.30
C ALA A 62 -15.03 5.22 0.92
N GLY A 63 -14.08 6.01 0.38
CA GLY A 63 -14.34 7.33 -0.18
C GLY A 63 -15.17 7.33 -1.47
N TRP A 64 -15.21 6.21 -2.21
CA TRP A 64 -15.94 6.09 -3.49
C TRP A 64 -17.42 5.68 -3.33
N GLN A 65 -17.88 5.44 -2.10
CA GLN A 65 -19.28 5.11 -1.78
C GLN A 65 -20.13 6.33 -1.32
N LYS A 66 -19.65 7.57 -1.50
CA LYS A 66 -20.40 8.80 -1.20
C LYS A 66 -20.85 9.55 -2.43
#